data_AF-F3AUK4-F1
#
_entry.id   AF-F3AUK4-F1
#
_cell.length_a   1.000
_cell.length_b   1.000
_cell.length_c   1.000
_cell.angle_alpha   90.00
_cell.angle_beta   90.00
_cell.angle_gamma   90.00
#
_symmetry.space_group_name_H-M   'P 1'
#
loop_
_entity.id
_entity.type
_entity.pdbx_description
1 polymer ?
#
loop_
_entity_poly.entity_id
_entity_poly.type
_entity_poly.pdbx_seq_one_letter_code
_entity_poly.pdbx_strand_id
1 'polypeptide(L)' 'MRYKVWDIEENKERTLENCVTPLEVGTVRRVIVKKGGKREVHNFKVLEVLPDGE' A
#
# COMPACT_ATOMS: atom_id res chain seq x y z
N MET A 1 3.98 6.58 -7.81
CA MET A 1 4.26 6.39 -6.37
C MET A 1 4.12 4.94 -6.00
N ARG A 2 5.19 4.39 -5.45
CA ARG A 2 5.29 3.01 -4.98
C ARG A 2 5.60 3.03 -3.49
N TYR A 3 5.00 2.13 -2.73
CA TYR A 3 5.20 2.06 -1.28
C TYR A 3 5.44 0.63 -0.84
N LYS A 4 6.42 0.45 0.05
CA LYS A 4 6.51 -0.76 0.86
C LYS A 4 5.57 -0.60 2.06
N VAL A 5 4.70 -1.58 2.29
CA VAL A 5 3.70 -1.53 3.35
C VAL A 5 3.62 -2.84 4.12
N TRP A 6 3.17 -2.77 5.37
CA TRP A 6 2.72 -3.93 6.14
C TRP A 6 1.20 -4.02 6.07
N ASP A 7 0.71 -5.14 5.54
CA ASP A 7 -0.70 -5.53 5.56
C ASP A 7 -1.07 -6.01 6.97
N ILE A 8 -1.95 -5.28 7.65
CA ILE A 8 -2.33 -5.61 9.03
C ILE A 8 -3.26 -6.83 9.05
N GLU A 9 -4.14 -6.96 8.06
CA GLU A 9 -5.10 -8.05 7.95
C GLU A 9 -4.42 -9.38 7.65
N GLU A 10 -3.44 -9.38 6.75
CA GLU A 10 -2.72 -10.59 6.33
C GLU A 10 -1.37 -10.77 7.03
N ASN A 11 -0.98 -9.83 7.89
CA ASN A 11 0.24 -9.85 8.69
C ASN A 11 1.51 -10.12 7.85
N LYS A 12 1.65 -9.40 6.73
CA LYS A 12 2.79 -9.56 5.81
C LYS A 12 3.18 -8.27 5.09
N GLU A 13 4.41 -8.23 4.59
CA GLU A 13 4.85 -7.15 3.71
C GLU A 13 4.20 -7.26 2.32
N ARG A 14 3.84 -6.10 1.76
CA ARG A 14 3.34 -5.93 0.40
C ARG A 14 3.96 -4.70 -0.24
N THR A 15 3.93 -4.67 -1.57
CA THR A 15 4.25 -3.48 -2.34
C THR A 15 2.97 -2.94 -2.96
N LEU A 16 2.65 -1.68 -2.66
CA LEU A 16 1.58 -0.95 -3.35
C LEU A 16 2.16 -0.32 -4.60
N GLU A 17 1.85 -0.93 -5.75
CA GLU A 17 2.17 -0.40 -7.06
C GLU A 17 1.10 0.61 -7.50
N ASN A 18 1.52 1.67 -8.22
CA ASN A 18 0.62 2.68 -8.80
C ASN A 18 -0.34 3.34 -7.79
N CYS A 19 0.15 3.64 -6.58
CA CYS A 19 -0.67 4.31 -5.59
C CYS A 19 -0.94 5.77 -6.03
N VAL A 20 -2.21 6.12 -6.21
CA VAL A 20 -2.64 7.45 -6.68
C VAL A 20 -2.77 8.47 -5.55
N THR A 21 -2.91 8.00 -4.32
CA THR A 21 -3.02 8.83 -3.12
C THR A 21 -1.66 8.85 -2.41
N PRO A 22 -1.09 10.02 -2.11
CA PRO A 22 0.14 10.08 -1.32
C PRO A 22 -0.07 9.47 0.06
N LEU A 23 0.87 8.65 0.50
CA LEU A 23 0.86 8.01 1.81
C LEU A 23 2.07 8.48 2.63
N GLU A 24 1.84 8.70 3.92
CA GLU A 24 2.87 9.17 4.84
C GLU A 24 3.53 7.99 5.54
N VAL A 25 4.87 7.90 5.46
CA VAL A 25 5.66 6.85 6.11
C VAL A 25 5.46 6.87 7.62
N GLY A 26 5.32 5.69 8.23
CA GLY A 26 5.07 5.53 9.66
C GLY A 26 3.59 5.59 10.04
N THR A 27 2.69 6.00 9.13
CA THR A 27 1.25 6.05 9.40
C THR A 27 0.53 4.75 9.01
N VAL A 28 -0.60 4.48 9.66
CA VAL A 28 -1.56 3.45 9.22
C VAL A 28 -2.63 4.12 8.37
N ARG A 29 -2.86 3.59 7.16
CA ARG A 29 -3.83 4.12 6.20
C ARG A 29 -4.73 3.02 5.69
N ARG A 30 -6.02 3.33 5.60
CA ARG A 30 -7.02 2.47 4.96
C ARG A 30 -6.97 2.70 3.44
N VAL A 31 -6.65 1.66 2.68
CA VAL A 31 -6.42 1.74 1.23
C VAL A 31 -7.35 0.79 0.50
N ILE A 32 -7.90 1.25 -0.62
CA ILE A 32 -8.68 0.41 -1.53
C ILE A 32 -7.74 -0.19 -2.57
N VAL A 33 -7.59 -1.51 -2.55
CA VAL A 33 -6.80 -2.27 -3.52
C VAL A 33 -7.73 -2.79 -4.61
N LYS A 34 -7.41 -2.52 -5.88
CA LYS A 34 -8.12 -3.09 -7.03
C LYS A 34 -7.36 -4.31 -7.53
N LYS A 35 -7.92 -5.50 -7.37
CA LYS A 35 -7.32 -6.76 -7.83
C LYS A 35 -8.34 -7.56 -8.64
N GLY A 36 -8.04 -7.84 -9.91
CA GLY A 36 -8.90 -8.66 -10.78
C GLY A 36 -10.36 -8.16 -10.89
N GLY A 37 -10.56 -6.84 -10.97
CA GLY A 37 -11.90 -6.23 -11.04
C GLY A 37 -12.65 -6.13 -9.70
N LYS A 38 -12.13 -6.74 -8.63
CA LYS A 38 -12.67 -6.60 -7.27
C LYS A 38 -11.97 -5.46 -6.52
N ARG A 39 -12.72 -4.84 -5.61
CA ARG A 39 -12.20 -3.82 -4.67
C ARG A 39 -12.10 -4.46 -3.30
N GLU A 40 -10.90 -4.50 -2.75
CA GLU A 40 -10.64 -4.93 -1.38
C GLU A 40 -10.19 -3.73 -0.57
N VAL A 41 -10.48 -3.75 0.72
CA VAL A 41 -10.12 -2.67 1.65
C VAL A 41 -9.19 -3.26 2.70
N HIS A 42 -8.00 -2.68 2.82
CA HIS A 42 -6.95 -3.13 3.73
C HIS A 42 -6.43 -1.94 4.54
N ASN A 43 -5.95 -2.20 5.76
CA ASN A 43 -5.23 -1.24 6.57
C ASN A 43 -3.74 -1.52 6.45
N PHE A 44 -3.03 -0.56 5.87
CA PHE A 44 -1.60 -0.67 5.64
C PHE A 44 -0.83 0.25 6.56
N LYS A 45 0.19 -0.28 7.24
CA LYS A 45 1.25 0.57 7.81
C LYS A 45 2.25 0.87 6.72
N VAL A 46 2.45 2.16 6.43
CA VAL A 46 3.39 2.61 5.40
C VAL A 46 4.81 2.51 5.96
N LEU A 47 5.66 1.72 5.30
CA LEU A 47 7.02 1.47 5.77
C LEU A 47 8.04 2.35 5.04
N GLU A 48 7.90 2.50 3.72
CA GLU A 48 8.88 3.20 2.89
C GLU A 48 8.24 3.69 1.58
N VAL A 49 8.72 4.82 1.06
CA VAL A 49 8.44 5.26 -0.32
C VAL A 49 9.49 4.64 -1.22
N LEU A 50 9.06 3.86 -2.20
CA LEU A 50 9.95 3.24 -3.17
C LEU A 50 10.13 4.15 -4.40
N PRO A 51 11.32 4.16 -5.02
CA PRO A 51 11.51 4.87 -6.28
C PRO A 51 10.55 4.31 -7.35
N ASP A 52 9.98 5.22 -8.15
CA ASP A 52 9.25 4.81 -9.36
C ASP A 52 10.26 4.04 -10.25
N GLY A 53 9.92 2.81 -10.65
CA GLY A 53 10.88 1.94 -11.34
C GLY A 53 11.31 2.55 -12.68
N GLU A 54 12.61 2.45 -12.98
CA GLU A 54 13.21 2.80 -14.28
C GLU A 54 12.54 2.09 -15.46
#